data_AF-A0A3M1AXY6-F1
#
_entry.id   AF-A0A3M1AXY6-F1
#
_cell.length_a   1.000
_cell.length_b   1.000
_cell.length_c   1.000
_cell.angle_alpha   90.00
_cell.angle_beta   90.00
_cell.angle_gamma   90.00
#
_symmetry.space_group_name_H-M   'P 1'
#
loop_
_entity.id
_entity.type
_entity.pdbx_description
1 polymer ?
#
loop_
_entity_poly.entity_id
_entity_poly.type
_entity_poly.pdbx_seq_one_letter_code
_entity_poly.pdbx_strand_id
1 'polypeptide(L)'
;NEIGTIEPIEEIGAITRAHGVLFHVDAAQTLGRVPIDVERMGIDLLSISAHKLYGPKGVGALYVRRRAPRVRLLPLIDGGGHERGLRSGTLNVPGIVGFGKACAIAAVEMEEEAKRCRQLRQRLYEGITNGLEGVFLNGHPTNRLPGNLNLSFQDVDGESLLMGLGQIAVSSGSACTSATLEPSYVLAAIGRDEALIHASIRFGIGRFNTIEEIDYTLSRVIDTVQRLREMSLSVPSGETTVPRTWTPRQR
;
A
#
# COMPACT_ATOMS: atom_id res chain seq x y z
N ASN A 1 1.61 1.32 -3.26
CA ASN A 1 1.71 0.59 -1.96
C ASN A 1 0.41 0.62 -1.15
N GLU A 2 -0.38 1.70 -1.19
CA GLU A 2 -1.61 1.84 -0.39
C GLU A 2 -2.82 1.12 -1.01
N ILE A 3 -3.18 1.47 -2.24
CA ILE A 3 -4.40 1.00 -2.93
C ILE A 3 -4.16 -0.16 -3.91
N GLY A 4 -2.91 -0.60 -4.01
CA GLY A 4 -2.52 -1.79 -4.77
C GLY A 4 -2.65 -1.70 -6.29
N THR A 5 -3.10 -0.58 -6.86
CA THR A 5 -3.18 -0.38 -8.31
C THR A 5 -1.85 -0.72 -9.00
N ILE A 6 -1.94 -1.44 -10.11
CA ILE A 6 -0.81 -1.74 -10.99
C ILE A 6 -0.83 -0.71 -12.12
N GLU A 7 0.25 0.06 -12.21
CA GLU A 7 0.43 1.08 -13.25
C GLU A 7 0.82 0.45 -14.60
N PRO A 8 0.50 1.11 -15.73
CA PRO A 8 0.85 0.66 -17.08
C PRO A 8 2.33 0.88 -17.40
N ILE A 9 3.21 0.12 -16.73
CA ILE A 9 4.67 0.32 -16.77
C ILE A 9 5.25 0.14 -18.17
N GLU A 10 4.75 -0.83 -18.95
CA GLU A 10 5.27 -1.10 -20.29
C GLU A 10 4.96 0.05 -21.26
N GLU A 11 3.76 0.62 -21.19
CA GLU A 11 3.35 1.79 -21.96
C GLU A 11 4.16 3.04 -21.56
N ILE A 12 4.35 3.26 -20.26
CA ILE A 12 5.19 4.37 -19.75
C ILE A 12 6.64 4.19 -20.21
N GLY A 13 7.15 2.96 -20.18
CA GLY A 13 8.48 2.62 -20.67
C GLY A 13 8.66 2.95 -22.16
N ALA A 14 7.66 2.66 -22.99
CA ALA A 14 7.68 3.01 -24.41
C ALA A 14 7.70 4.53 -24.62
N ILE A 15 6.88 5.28 -23.88
CA ILE A 15 6.82 6.75 -23.97
C ILE A 15 8.14 7.39 -23.55
N THR A 16 8.66 7.02 -22.37
CA THR A 16 9.92 7.56 -21.84
C THR A 16 11.08 7.26 -22.78
N ARG A 17 11.13 6.04 -23.34
CA ARG A 17 12.11 5.63 -24.33
C ARG A 17 12.06 6.48 -25.60
N ALA A 18 10.87 6.74 -26.13
CA ALA A 18 10.69 7.57 -27.32
C ALA A 18 11.21 9.00 -27.14
N HIS A 19 11.24 9.50 -25.90
CA HIS A 19 11.71 10.85 -25.57
C HIS A 19 13.13 10.89 -25.00
N GLY A 20 13.83 9.74 -24.94
CA GLY A 20 15.18 9.68 -24.35
C GLY A 20 15.23 9.99 -22.86
N VAL A 21 14.11 9.85 -22.14
CA VAL A 21 13.99 10.08 -20.70
C VAL A 21 14.29 8.79 -19.95
N LEU A 22 15.05 8.88 -18.86
CA LEU A 22 15.31 7.72 -18.00
C LEU A 22 14.05 7.34 -17.22
N PHE A 23 13.73 6.06 -17.22
CA PHE A 23 12.57 5.53 -16.51
C PHE A 23 12.95 4.76 -15.25
N HIS A 24 12.57 5.31 -14.09
CA HIS A 24 12.70 4.65 -12.79
C HIS A 24 11.36 4.10 -12.32
N VAL A 25 11.38 2.85 -11.86
CA VAL A 25 10.22 2.17 -11.28
C VAL A 25 10.55 1.72 -9.86
N ASP A 26 9.68 2.07 -8.91
CA ASP A 26 9.69 1.46 -7.59
C ASP A 26 8.86 0.17 -7.60
N ALA A 27 9.55 -0.97 -7.53
CA ALA A 27 8.97 -2.29 -7.51
C ALA A 27 9.02 -2.95 -6.13
N ALA A 28 9.20 -2.19 -5.05
CA ALA A 28 9.26 -2.73 -3.70
C ALA A 28 8.03 -3.56 -3.33
N GLN A 29 6.84 -3.22 -3.83
CA GLN A 29 5.58 -3.95 -3.55
C GLN A 29 5.19 -4.97 -4.63
N THR A 30 5.84 -4.95 -5.80
CA THR A 30 5.46 -5.75 -6.97
C THR A 30 6.41 -6.92 -7.23
N LEU A 31 7.70 -6.81 -6.85
CA LEU A 31 8.67 -7.89 -7.07
C LEU A 31 8.18 -9.20 -6.43
N GLY A 32 8.12 -10.26 -7.24
CA GLY A 32 7.70 -11.60 -6.82
C GLY A 32 6.20 -11.72 -6.52
N ARG A 33 5.40 -10.71 -6.87
CA ARG A 33 3.92 -10.72 -6.82
C ARG A 33 3.30 -10.65 -8.20
N VAL A 34 3.97 -9.95 -9.11
CA VAL A 34 3.63 -9.84 -10.53
C VAL A 34 4.90 -9.99 -11.37
N PRO A 35 4.80 -10.48 -12.61
CA PRO A 35 5.95 -10.56 -13.50
C PRO A 35 6.55 -9.18 -13.74
N ILE A 36 7.87 -9.07 -13.65
CA ILE A 36 8.63 -7.87 -13.97
C ILE A 36 9.74 -8.26 -14.94
N ASP A 37 9.73 -7.62 -16.10
CA ASP A 37 10.76 -7.78 -17.12
C ASP A 37 11.30 -6.39 -17.47
N VAL A 38 12.51 -6.09 -17.00
CA VAL A 38 13.12 -4.77 -17.18
C VAL A 38 13.40 -4.45 -18.65
N GLU A 39 13.61 -5.46 -19.50
CA GLU A 39 13.85 -5.26 -20.93
C GLU A 39 12.54 -4.98 -21.66
N ARG A 40 11.55 -5.87 -21.50
CA ARG A 40 10.23 -5.69 -22.13
C ARG A 40 9.56 -4.40 -21.71
N MET A 41 9.63 -4.06 -20.42
CA MET A 41 8.99 -2.87 -19.84
C MET A 41 9.82 -1.59 -20.02
N GLY A 42 10.99 -1.64 -20.66
CA GLY A 42 11.81 -0.46 -20.91
C GLY A 42 12.37 0.24 -19.66
N ILE A 43 12.49 -0.48 -18.53
CA ILE A 43 12.87 0.09 -17.23
C ILE A 43 14.38 0.36 -17.19
N ASP A 44 14.80 1.57 -16.84
CA ASP A 44 16.22 1.95 -16.76
C ASP A 44 16.78 1.80 -15.34
N LEU A 45 15.93 2.04 -14.34
CA LEU A 45 16.22 1.90 -12.92
C LEU A 45 15.06 1.17 -12.23
N LEU A 46 15.35 0.17 -11.40
CA LEU A 46 14.32 -0.56 -10.64
C LEU A 46 14.70 -0.67 -9.16
N SER A 47 13.90 -0.08 -8.27
CA SER A 47 14.07 -0.26 -6.82
C SER A 47 13.36 -1.52 -6.34
N ILE A 48 14.05 -2.36 -5.57
CA ILE A 48 13.49 -3.59 -5.01
C ILE A 48 13.88 -3.78 -3.55
N SER A 49 12.99 -4.42 -2.77
CA SER A 49 13.17 -4.61 -1.33
C SER A 49 12.88 -6.05 -0.91
N ALA A 50 13.76 -6.62 -0.08
CA ALA A 50 13.67 -8.03 0.30
C ALA A 50 12.47 -8.32 1.23
N HIS A 51 12.24 -7.47 2.22
CA HIS A 51 11.23 -7.73 3.27
C HIS A 51 9.78 -7.68 2.80
N LYS A 52 9.52 -7.19 1.59
CA LYS A 52 8.20 -7.24 0.93
C LYS A 52 7.95 -8.57 0.22
N LEU A 53 9.01 -9.37 0.08
CA LEU A 53 9.05 -10.70 -0.50
C LEU A 53 9.43 -11.77 0.55
N TYR A 54 9.15 -11.51 1.83
CA TYR A 54 9.53 -12.37 2.97
C TYR A 54 11.04 -12.61 3.15
N GLY A 55 11.87 -11.79 2.51
CA GLY A 55 13.31 -11.72 2.81
C GLY A 55 13.60 -10.91 4.08
N PRO A 56 14.87 -10.79 4.47
CA PRO A 56 15.26 -10.03 5.66
C PRO A 56 15.02 -8.52 5.50
N LYS A 57 14.71 -7.83 6.60
CA LYS A 57 14.70 -6.36 6.66
C LYS A 57 16.14 -5.82 6.55
N GLY A 58 16.27 -4.56 6.11
CA GLY A 58 17.57 -3.89 6.02
C GLY A 58 18.40 -4.24 4.78
N VAL A 59 17.80 -4.89 3.78
CA VAL A 59 18.44 -5.15 2.48
C VAL A 59 17.46 -4.91 1.32
N GLY A 60 18.00 -4.37 0.24
CA GLY A 60 17.32 -4.10 -1.03
C GLY A 60 18.35 -3.98 -2.13
N ALA A 61 17.90 -3.67 -3.35
CA ALA A 61 18.77 -3.44 -4.48
C ALA A 61 18.19 -2.40 -5.43
N LEU A 62 19.08 -1.79 -6.21
CA LEU A 62 18.75 -0.94 -7.34
C LEU A 62 19.29 -1.61 -8.59
N TYR A 63 18.41 -2.02 -9.50
CA TYR A 63 18.82 -2.36 -10.85
C TYR A 63 19.21 -1.08 -11.58
N VAL A 64 20.34 -1.13 -12.29
CA VAL A 64 20.83 -0.03 -13.13
C VAL A 64 21.14 -0.59 -14.51
N ARG A 65 20.38 -0.13 -15.51
CA ARG A 65 20.55 -0.56 -16.90
C ARG A 65 21.95 -0.21 -17.40
N ARG A 66 22.64 -1.21 -17.95
CA ARG A 66 24.04 -1.08 -18.39
C ARG A 66 24.20 -0.60 -19.83
N ARG A 67 23.22 -0.86 -20.70
CA ARG A 67 23.31 -0.65 -22.14
C ARG A 67 21.94 -0.30 -22.72
N ALA A 68 21.98 0.49 -23.79
CA ALA A 68 20.82 0.88 -24.59
C ALA A 68 19.59 1.32 -23.76
N PRO A 69 19.65 2.47 -23.06
CA PRO A 69 20.78 3.36 -22.85
C PRO A 69 21.70 2.90 -21.70
N ARG A 70 22.93 3.41 -21.66
CA ARG A 70 23.81 3.22 -20.49
C ARG A 70 23.46 4.28 -19.45
N VAL A 71 22.90 3.85 -18.31
CA VAL A 71 22.61 4.75 -17.19
C VAL A 71 23.89 5.03 -16.41
N ARG A 72 24.09 6.29 -16.03
CA ARG A 72 25.19 6.73 -15.17
C ARG A 72 24.60 7.46 -13.97
N LEU A 73 24.99 7.04 -12.77
CA LEU A 73 24.55 7.64 -11.52
C LEU A 73 25.75 8.20 -10.78
N LEU A 74 25.54 9.28 -10.03
CA LEU A 74 26.47 9.74 -9.01
C LEU A 74 26.16 8.98 -7.71
N PRO A 75 27.16 8.44 -6.99
CA PRO A 75 26.92 7.80 -5.71
C PRO A 75 26.41 8.82 -4.68
N LEU A 76 25.51 8.38 -3.81
CA LEU A 76 25.06 9.15 -2.64
C LEU A 76 25.81 8.78 -1.36
N ILE A 77 26.53 7.65 -1.37
CA ILE A 77 27.28 7.13 -0.22
C ILE A 77 28.74 6.98 -0.65
N ASP A 78 29.57 7.89 -0.16
CA ASP A 78 31.01 7.90 -0.39
C ASP A 78 31.75 6.85 0.46
N GLY A 79 32.94 6.47 0.00
CA GLY A 79 33.80 5.48 0.67
C GLY A 79 34.65 4.66 -0.31
N GLY A 80 35.00 3.43 0.07
CA GLY A 80 35.98 2.59 -0.64
C GLY A 80 35.58 2.04 -2.03
N GLY A 81 34.57 2.60 -2.70
CA GLY A 81 34.25 2.23 -4.08
C GLY A 81 33.52 0.88 -4.27
N HIS A 82 32.84 0.39 -3.23
CA HIS A 82 32.06 -0.86 -3.29
C HIS A 82 30.91 -0.75 -4.31
N GLU A 83 30.35 -1.90 -4.74
CA GLU A 83 29.27 -1.94 -5.73
C GLU A 83 29.60 -1.10 -6.99
N ARG A 84 30.85 -1.22 -7.47
CA ARG A 84 31.37 -0.50 -8.65
C ARG A 84 31.39 1.02 -8.49
N GLY A 85 31.57 1.49 -7.25
CA GLY A 85 31.59 2.91 -6.90
C GLY A 85 30.20 3.53 -6.72
N LEU A 86 29.11 2.76 -6.78
CA LEU A 86 27.75 3.31 -6.68
C LEU A 86 27.21 3.32 -5.24
N ARG A 87 27.69 2.42 -4.38
CA ARG A 87 27.21 2.31 -3.00
C ARG A 87 28.33 1.76 -2.12
N SER A 88 29.04 2.66 -1.43
CA SER A 88 30.13 2.28 -0.53
C SER A 88 29.65 1.61 0.77
N GLY A 89 30.55 0.82 1.37
CA GLY A 89 30.34 0.15 2.65
C GLY A 89 30.37 -1.38 2.53
N THR A 90 30.78 -2.05 3.60
CA THR A 90 30.85 -3.51 3.67
C THR A 90 29.51 -4.15 3.31
N LEU A 91 29.55 -5.21 2.51
CA LEU A 91 28.36 -5.91 2.07
C LEU A 91 27.72 -6.68 3.24
N ASN A 92 26.42 -6.48 3.44
CA ASN A 92 25.62 -7.28 4.36
C ASN A 92 25.40 -8.67 3.74
N VAL A 93 26.43 -9.53 3.79
CA VAL A 93 26.41 -10.85 3.14
C VAL A 93 25.21 -11.69 3.58
N PRO A 94 24.86 -11.82 4.89
CA PRO A 94 23.67 -12.57 5.30
C PRO A 94 22.37 -11.99 4.72
N GLY A 95 22.24 -10.67 4.72
CA GLY A 95 21.09 -9.99 4.11
C GLY A 95 20.98 -10.25 2.61
N ILE A 96 22.09 -10.16 1.88
CA ILE A 96 22.15 -10.40 0.43
C ILE A 96 21.80 -11.86 0.11
N VAL A 97 22.34 -12.83 0.87
CA VAL A 97 22.00 -14.25 0.72
C VAL A 97 20.51 -14.50 0.97
N GLY A 98 19.97 -13.94 2.07
CA GLY A 98 18.55 -14.04 2.38
C GLY A 98 17.65 -13.42 1.30
N PHE A 99 18.06 -12.28 0.74
CA PHE A 99 17.34 -11.67 -0.37
C PHE A 99 17.38 -12.53 -1.64
N GLY A 100 18.56 -13.04 -2.02
CA GLY A 100 18.69 -13.95 -3.16
C GLY A 100 17.82 -15.19 -3.02
N LYS A 101 17.76 -15.78 -1.82
CA LYS A 101 16.89 -16.94 -1.54
C LYS A 101 15.40 -16.57 -1.62
N ALA A 102 14.99 -15.42 -1.10
CA ALA A 102 13.61 -14.94 -1.21
C ALA A 102 13.18 -14.75 -2.67
N CYS A 103 14.04 -14.15 -3.50
CA CYS A 103 13.80 -14.03 -4.94
C CYS A 103 13.69 -15.39 -5.64
N ALA A 104 14.55 -16.35 -5.30
CA ALA A 104 14.50 -17.70 -5.88
C ALA A 104 13.21 -18.44 -5.54
N ILE A 105 12.74 -18.34 -4.29
CA ILE A 105 11.45 -18.91 -3.87
C ILE A 105 10.30 -18.25 -4.62
N ALA A 106 10.29 -16.91 -4.67
CA ALA A 106 9.25 -16.16 -5.35
C ALA A 106 9.18 -16.49 -6.85
N ALA A 107 10.31 -16.66 -7.53
CA ALA A 107 10.33 -17.02 -8.94
C ALA A 107 9.57 -18.33 -9.25
N VAL A 108 9.52 -19.26 -8.29
CA VAL A 108 8.80 -20.54 -8.41
C VAL A 108 7.36 -20.43 -7.93
N GLU A 109 7.12 -19.75 -6.81
CA GLU A 109 5.83 -19.74 -6.12
C GLU A 109 4.90 -18.58 -6.52
N MET A 110 5.40 -17.57 -7.25
CA MET A 110 4.71 -16.29 -7.47
C MET A 110 3.28 -16.47 -8.04
N GLU A 111 3.11 -17.32 -9.04
CA GLU A 111 1.81 -17.47 -9.71
C GLU A 111 0.76 -18.09 -8.79
N GLU A 112 1.09 -19.21 -8.12
CA GLU A 112 0.20 -19.88 -7.19
C GLU A 112 -0.05 -19.04 -5.93
N GLU A 113 0.97 -18.37 -5.38
CA GLU A 113 0.78 -17.46 -4.24
C GLU A 113 -0.11 -16.27 -4.63
N ALA A 114 0.08 -15.70 -5.81
CA ALA A 114 -0.78 -14.62 -6.33
C ALA A 114 -2.23 -15.08 -6.50
N LYS A 115 -2.45 -16.28 -7.07
CA LYS A 115 -3.79 -16.85 -7.24
C LYS A 115 -4.49 -17.05 -5.89
N ARG A 116 -3.82 -17.67 -4.93
CA ARG A 116 -4.36 -17.89 -3.57
C ARG A 116 -4.66 -16.58 -2.86
N CYS A 117 -3.72 -15.62 -2.87
CA CYS A 117 -3.95 -14.31 -2.24
C CYS A 117 -5.12 -13.56 -2.89
N ARG A 118 -5.26 -13.63 -4.22
CA ARG A 118 -6.38 -13.02 -4.95
C ARG A 118 -7.72 -13.63 -4.53
N GLN A 119 -7.79 -14.95 -4.36
CA GLN A 119 -9.01 -15.64 -3.92
C GLN A 119 -9.42 -15.22 -2.51
N LEU A 120 -8.47 -15.21 -1.57
CA LEU A 120 -8.70 -14.75 -0.20
C LEU A 120 -9.13 -13.28 -0.15
N ARG A 121 -8.47 -12.43 -0.95
CA ARG A 121 -8.84 -11.01 -1.11
C ARG A 121 -10.24 -10.85 -1.65
N GLN A 122 -10.61 -11.63 -2.66
CA GLN A 122 -11.92 -11.55 -3.29
C GLN A 122 -13.01 -11.96 -2.31
N ARG A 123 -12.80 -13.05 -1.56
CA ARG A 123 -13.71 -13.50 -0.50
C ARG A 123 -13.95 -12.41 0.54
N LEU A 124 -12.88 -11.77 1.02
CA LEU A 124 -12.99 -10.67 1.99
C LEU A 124 -13.76 -9.47 1.39
N TYR A 125 -13.42 -9.08 0.16
CA TYR A 125 -14.05 -7.96 -0.53
C TYR A 125 -15.55 -8.17 -0.75
N GLU A 126 -15.93 -9.32 -1.32
CA GLU A 126 -17.34 -9.67 -1.59
C GLU A 126 -18.12 -9.82 -0.29
N GLY A 127 -17.55 -10.46 0.73
CA GLY A 127 -18.19 -10.58 2.03
C GLY A 127 -18.51 -9.22 2.65
N ILE A 128 -17.54 -8.30 2.66
CA ILE A 128 -17.71 -6.96 3.24
C ILE A 128 -18.75 -6.17 2.44
N THR A 129 -18.63 -6.14 1.11
CA THR A 129 -19.51 -5.33 0.25
C THR A 129 -20.93 -5.86 0.13
N ASN A 130 -21.14 -7.17 0.32
CA ASN A 130 -22.49 -7.76 0.41
C ASN A 130 -23.12 -7.58 1.79
N GLY A 131 -22.32 -7.48 2.86
CA GLY A 131 -22.79 -7.33 4.24
C GLY A 131 -22.99 -5.89 4.70
N LEU A 132 -22.44 -4.92 3.98
CA LEU A 132 -22.44 -3.50 4.35
C LEU A 132 -22.70 -2.60 3.15
N GLU A 133 -23.60 -1.64 3.32
CA GLU A 133 -23.75 -0.51 2.40
C GLU A 133 -22.68 0.57 2.66
N GLY A 134 -22.49 1.48 1.69
CA GLY A 134 -21.54 2.60 1.84
C GLY A 134 -20.09 2.16 1.97
N VAL A 135 -19.70 1.06 1.33
CA VAL A 135 -18.30 0.59 1.26
C VAL A 135 -17.72 0.92 -0.11
N PHE A 136 -16.59 1.61 -0.12
CA PHE A 136 -15.95 2.07 -1.35
C PHE A 136 -14.59 1.42 -1.54
N LEU A 137 -14.41 0.80 -2.70
CA LEU A 137 -13.12 0.29 -3.11
C LEU A 137 -12.19 1.45 -3.53
N ASN A 138 -10.96 1.46 -3.01
CA ASN A 138 -9.94 2.43 -3.38
C ASN A 138 -8.90 1.81 -4.32
N GLY A 139 -8.67 2.46 -5.47
CA GLY A 139 -7.82 1.96 -6.56
C GLY A 139 -8.54 1.05 -7.55
N HIS A 140 -7.78 0.53 -8.52
CA HIS A 140 -8.35 -0.16 -9.67
C HIS A 140 -8.96 -1.53 -9.29
N PRO A 141 -10.14 -1.91 -9.83
CA PRO A 141 -10.82 -3.15 -9.46
C PRO A 141 -10.06 -4.42 -9.89
N THR A 142 -9.47 -4.42 -11.08
CA THR A 142 -8.80 -5.61 -11.67
C THR A 142 -7.27 -5.52 -11.73
N ASN A 143 -6.72 -4.42 -12.25
CA ASN A 143 -5.28 -4.10 -12.27
C ASN A 143 -4.76 -3.78 -10.87
N ARG A 144 -4.67 -4.82 -10.02
CA ARG A 144 -4.31 -4.68 -8.61
C ARG A 144 -3.43 -5.82 -8.13
N LEU A 145 -2.51 -5.48 -7.22
CA LEU A 145 -1.74 -6.44 -6.44
C LEU A 145 -2.64 -7.53 -5.80
N PRO A 146 -2.27 -8.81 -5.90
CA PRO A 146 -3.15 -9.92 -5.51
C PRO A 146 -3.65 -9.86 -4.07
N GLY A 147 -2.78 -9.47 -3.13
CA GLY A 147 -3.08 -9.44 -1.69
C GLY A 147 -3.42 -8.07 -1.12
N ASN A 148 -3.58 -7.03 -1.95
CA ASN A 148 -3.94 -5.70 -1.45
C ASN A 148 -5.45 -5.50 -1.54
N LEU A 149 -6.07 -5.03 -0.45
CA LEU A 149 -7.44 -4.54 -0.44
C LEU A 149 -7.49 -3.25 0.38
N ASN A 150 -7.96 -2.17 -0.23
CA ASN A 150 -8.15 -0.90 0.45
C ASN A 150 -9.61 -0.45 0.29
N LEU A 151 -10.29 -0.27 1.41
CA LEU A 151 -11.70 0.07 1.49
C LEU A 151 -11.91 1.31 2.36
N SER A 152 -12.80 2.19 1.93
CA SER A 152 -13.35 3.27 2.75
C SER A 152 -14.76 2.92 3.21
N PHE A 153 -15.09 3.25 4.45
CA PHE A 153 -16.38 2.97 5.07
C PHE A 153 -17.10 4.28 5.38
N GLN A 154 -18.27 4.49 4.77
CA GLN A 154 -19.08 5.67 5.03
C GLN A 154 -19.69 5.63 6.43
N ASP A 155 -19.88 6.83 7.02
CA ASP A 155 -20.54 7.04 8.32
C ASP A 155 -19.86 6.30 9.48
N VAL A 156 -18.53 6.18 9.40
CA VAL A 156 -17.70 5.54 10.41
C VAL A 156 -16.48 6.41 10.66
N ASP A 157 -16.12 6.61 11.93
CA ASP A 157 -14.83 7.19 12.30
C ASP A 157 -13.70 6.13 12.15
N GLY A 158 -12.65 6.48 11.41
CA GLY A 158 -11.58 5.53 11.05
C GLY A 158 -10.72 5.06 12.22
N GLU A 159 -10.46 5.93 13.20
CA GLU A 159 -9.72 5.56 14.41
C GLU A 159 -10.52 4.58 15.26
N SER A 160 -11.81 4.88 15.46
CA SER A 160 -12.75 4.02 16.15
C SER A 160 -12.88 2.65 15.47
N LEU A 161 -12.92 2.62 14.13
CA LEU A 161 -12.91 1.38 13.37
C LEU A 161 -11.62 0.58 13.62
N LEU A 162 -10.46 1.22 13.48
CA LEU A 162 -9.16 0.57 13.71
C LEU A 162 -9.06 -0.01 15.13
N MET A 163 -9.50 0.74 16.14
CA MET A 163 -9.54 0.28 17.53
C MET A 163 -10.52 -0.89 17.73
N GLY A 164 -11.70 -0.83 17.09
CA GLY A 164 -12.73 -1.87 17.19
C GLY A 164 -12.36 -3.20 16.53
N LEU A 165 -11.49 -3.17 15.52
CA LEU A 165 -10.95 -4.38 14.88
C LEU A 165 -10.00 -5.15 15.81
N GLY A 166 -9.41 -4.49 16.81
CA GLY A 166 -8.69 -5.11 17.92
C GLY A 166 -7.53 -6.02 17.50
N GLN A 167 -7.74 -7.33 17.52
CA GLN A 167 -6.71 -8.36 17.28
C GLN A 167 -6.28 -8.47 15.80
N ILE A 168 -6.92 -7.73 14.89
CA ILE A 168 -6.63 -7.79 13.46
C ILE A 168 -5.62 -6.69 13.13
N ALA A 169 -4.39 -7.10 12.77
CA ALA A 169 -3.35 -6.17 12.36
C ALA A 169 -3.59 -5.66 10.93
N VAL A 170 -4.10 -4.43 10.82
CA VAL A 170 -4.32 -3.70 9.56
C VAL A 170 -3.64 -2.34 9.60
N SER A 171 -3.65 -1.63 8.47
CA SER A 171 -3.18 -0.24 8.40
C SER A 171 -4.29 0.69 7.94
N SER A 172 -4.42 1.85 8.57
CA SER A 172 -5.28 2.95 8.12
C SER A 172 -4.58 3.82 7.06
N GLY A 173 -5.37 4.51 6.24
CA GLY A 173 -4.88 5.60 5.37
C GLY A 173 -4.57 6.90 6.13
N SER A 174 -4.98 7.03 7.40
CA SER A 174 -4.44 8.05 8.29
C SER A 174 -3.04 7.66 8.74
N ALA A 175 -2.06 8.54 8.55
CA ALA A 175 -0.68 8.27 8.87
C ALA A 175 -0.46 8.19 10.40
N CYS A 176 -0.74 7.04 11.03
CA CYS A 176 -0.52 6.84 12.47
C CYS A 176 0.96 6.71 12.87
N THR A 177 1.92 7.10 12.03
CA THR A 177 3.36 7.11 12.37
C THR A 177 4.02 8.48 12.27
N SER A 178 3.28 9.53 11.87
CA SER A 178 3.74 10.92 11.91
C SER A 178 3.06 11.65 13.06
N ALA A 179 3.78 12.57 13.72
CA ALA A 179 3.23 13.43 14.77
C ALA A 179 2.09 14.36 14.28
N THR A 180 1.81 14.35 12.97
CA THR A 180 0.69 15.00 12.31
C THR A 180 -0.23 13.95 11.68
N LEU A 181 -1.52 14.03 12.02
CA LEU A 181 -2.62 13.23 11.46
C LEU A 181 -2.93 13.73 10.04
N GLU A 182 -1.99 13.55 9.12
CA GLU A 182 -2.19 13.96 7.74
C GLU A 182 -2.98 12.88 6.98
N PRO A 183 -4.02 13.26 6.22
CA PRO A 183 -4.81 12.33 5.42
C PRO A 183 -3.94 11.71 4.31
N SER A 184 -4.29 10.50 3.86
CA SER A 184 -3.60 9.85 2.74
C SER A 184 -3.68 10.73 1.49
N TYR A 185 -2.51 11.23 1.05
CA TYR A 185 -2.37 11.95 -0.21
C TYR A 185 -2.71 11.06 -1.41
N VAL A 186 -2.57 9.73 -1.30
CA VAL A 186 -2.94 8.79 -2.37
C VAL A 186 -4.45 8.74 -2.52
N LEU A 187 -5.20 8.68 -1.42
CA LEU A 187 -6.66 8.68 -1.46
C LEU A 187 -7.22 10.04 -1.88
N ALA A 188 -6.58 11.14 -1.46
CA ALA A 188 -6.90 12.48 -1.94
C ALA A 188 -6.67 12.62 -3.46
N ALA A 189 -5.56 12.08 -3.98
CA ALA A 189 -5.23 12.15 -5.41
C ALA A 189 -6.23 11.42 -6.31
N ILE A 190 -6.92 10.38 -5.80
CA ILE A 190 -8.00 9.69 -6.53
C ILE A 190 -9.39 10.33 -6.29
N GLY A 191 -9.44 11.48 -5.61
CA GLY A 191 -10.66 12.25 -5.39
C GLY A 191 -11.59 11.68 -4.31
N ARG A 192 -11.06 10.98 -3.30
CA ARG A 192 -11.89 10.60 -2.14
C ARG A 192 -12.11 11.78 -1.22
N ASP A 193 -13.35 11.91 -0.73
CA ASP A 193 -13.69 12.90 0.28
C ASP A 193 -12.97 12.62 1.59
N GLU A 194 -12.63 13.69 2.31
CA GLU A 194 -11.82 13.66 3.53
C GLU A 194 -12.34 12.65 4.56
N ALA A 195 -13.65 12.61 4.81
CA ALA A 195 -14.28 11.63 5.71
C ALA A 195 -13.98 10.18 5.30
N LEU A 196 -14.04 9.86 4.00
CA LEU A 196 -13.73 8.53 3.48
C LEU A 196 -12.24 8.22 3.50
N ILE A 197 -11.37 9.24 3.40
CA ILE A 197 -9.92 9.08 3.56
C ILE A 197 -9.60 8.63 4.99
N HIS A 198 -10.17 9.32 5.98
CA HIS A 198 -9.98 8.98 7.38
C HIS A 198 -10.59 7.61 7.72
N ALA A 199 -11.74 7.28 7.15
CA ALA A 199 -12.42 5.99 7.34
C ALA A 199 -11.92 4.88 6.39
N SER A 200 -10.63 4.87 6.04
CA SER A 200 -10.05 3.89 5.12
C SER A 200 -9.17 2.84 5.82
N ILE A 201 -9.36 1.57 5.46
CA ILE A 201 -8.57 0.45 5.97
C ILE A 201 -7.93 -0.30 4.80
N ARG A 202 -6.62 -0.55 4.92
CA ARG A 202 -5.87 -1.44 4.03
C ARG A 202 -5.61 -2.78 4.70
N PHE A 203 -6.19 -3.82 4.11
CA PHE A 203 -5.94 -5.21 4.41
C PHE A 203 -4.80 -5.73 3.53
N GLY A 204 -3.82 -6.37 4.17
CA GLY A 204 -2.70 -7.04 3.51
C GLY A 204 -2.83 -8.54 3.65
N ILE A 205 -2.95 -9.24 2.53
CA ILE A 205 -3.11 -10.69 2.48
C ILE A 205 -1.83 -11.29 1.90
N GLY A 206 -1.24 -12.22 2.64
CA GLY A 206 0.06 -12.81 2.33
C GLY A 206 0.08 -14.33 2.45
N ARG A 207 1.30 -14.87 2.50
CA ARG A 207 1.67 -16.28 2.39
C ARG A 207 1.01 -17.14 3.47
N PHE A 208 0.93 -16.60 4.68
CA PHE A 208 0.51 -17.34 5.85
C PHE A 208 -0.97 -17.16 6.17
N ASN A 209 -1.67 -16.27 5.47
CA ASN A 209 -3.09 -16.07 5.74
C ASN A 209 -3.93 -17.28 5.32
N THR A 210 -4.90 -17.64 6.16
CA THR A 210 -5.81 -18.75 5.93
C THR A 210 -7.23 -18.28 5.64
N ILE A 211 -8.10 -19.19 5.19
CA ILE A 211 -9.51 -18.85 4.94
C ILE A 211 -10.25 -18.53 6.26
N GLU A 212 -9.89 -19.20 7.34
CA GLU A 212 -10.47 -19.00 8.68
C GLU A 212 -10.14 -17.59 9.20
N GLU A 213 -8.90 -17.11 8.99
CA GLU A 213 -8.52 -15.74 9.34
C GLU A 213 -9.29 -14.71 8.50
N ILE A 214 -9.55 -15.00 7.22
CA ILE A 214 -10.36 -14.13 6.36
C ILE A 214 -11.81 -14.07 6.85
N ASP A 215 -12.40 -15.20 7.21
CA ASP A 215 -13.78 -15.28 7.70
C ASP A 215 -13.94 -14.61 9.07
N TYR A 216 -12.96 -14.81 9.95
CA TYR A 216 -12.87 -14.07 11.20
C TYR A 216 -12.76 -12.57 10.96
N THR A 217 -11.87 -12.14 10.07
CA THR A 217 -11.70 -10.71 9.74
C THR A 217 -12.99 -10.12 9.17
N LEU A 218 -13.64 -10.83 8.25
CA LEU A 218 -14.89 -10.43 7.62
C LEU A 218 -15.98 -10.18 8.66
N SER A 219 -16.26 -11.17 9.52
CA SER A 219 -17.29 -11.05 10.57
C SER A 219 -17.00 -9.88 11.51
N ARG A 220 -15.75 -9.73 11.96
CA ARG A 220 -15.33 -8.63 12.84
C ARG A 220 -15.47 -7.25 12.19
N VAL A 221 -15.19 -7.11 10.90
CA VAL A 221 -15.37 -5.85 10.17
C VAL A 221 -16.85 -5.49 10.11
N ILE A 222 -17.72 -6.43 9.72
CA ILE A 222 -19.18 -6.20 9.64
C ILE A 222 -19.73 -5.77 11.00
N ASP A 223 -19.48 -6.57 12.03
CA ASP A 223 -19.98 -6.31 13.39
C ASP A 223 -19.52 -4.95 13.93
N THR A 224 -18.29 -4.55 13.61
CA THR A 224 -17.70 -3.31 14.11
C THR A 224 -18.27 -2.10 13.38
N VAL A 225 -18.37 -2.16 12.05
CA VAL A 225 -18.94 -1.07 11.25
C VAL A 225 -20.41 -0.84 11.61
N GLN A 226 -21.19 -1.91 11.76
CA GLN A 226 -22.60 -1.79 12.16
C GLN A 226 -22.77 -1.12 13.52
N ARG A 227 -22.01 -1.57 14.53
CA ARG A 227 -22.03 -0.97 15.87
C ARG A 227 -21.66 0.52 15.86
N LEU A 228 -20.64 0.90 15.10
CA LEU A 228 -20.20 2.30 15.01
C LEU A 228 -21.27 3.17 14.33
N ARG A 229 -21.93 2.65 13.29
CA ARG A 229 -23.05 3.34 12.63
C ARG A 229 -24.25 3.51 13.56
N GLU A 230 -24.63 2.48 14.31
CA GLU A 230 -25.71 2.56 15.32
C GLU A 230 -25.41 3.62 16.39
N MET A 231 -24.16 3.70 16.86
CA MET A 231 -23.74 4.72 17.82
C MET A 231 -23.81 6.13 17.23
N SER A 232 -23.42 6.32 15.96
CA SER A 232 -23.50 7.62 15.30
C SER A 232 -24.94 8.14 15.14
N LEU A 233 -25.90 7.24 14.92
CA LEU A 233 -27.33 7.58 14.79
C LEU A 233 -28.02 7.89 16.12
N SER A 234 -27.45 7.43 17.24
CA SER A 234 -28.02 7.62 18.58
C SER A 234 -27.54 8.89 19.28
N VAL A 235 -26.60 9.63 18.69
CA VAL A 235 -26.23 10.99 19.13
C VAL A 235 -27.19 11.97 18.46
N PRO A 236 -28.10 12.64 19.19
CA PRO A 236 -28.91 13.69 18.60
C PRO A 236 -27.99 14.79 18.08
N SER A 237 -28.29 15.34 16.91
CA SER A 237 -27.70 16.59 16.41
C SER A 237 -28.05 17.71 17.39
N GLY A 238 -27.24 17.84 18.44
CA GLY A 238 -27.31 18.92 19.39
C GLY A 238 -27.00 20.22 18.67
N GLU A 239 -28.03 20.97 18.31
CA GLU A 239 -27.94 22.41 18.12
C GLU A 239 -27.21 23.00 19.32
N THR A 240 -25.91 23.24 19.18
CA THR A 240 -25.20 24.09 20.11
C THR A 240 -25.46 25.51 19.64
N THR A 241 -26.65 26.03 19.95
CA THR A 241 -26.90 27.47 19.89
C THR A 241 -26.00 28.12 20.93
N VAL A 242 -24.82 28.56 20.50
CA VAL A 242 -23.98 29.47 21.28
C VAL A 242 -24.77 30.78 21.41
N PRO A 243 -25.10 31.25 22.63
CA PRO A 243 -25.75 32.55 22.77
C PRO A 243 -24.75 33.63 22.34
N ARG A 244 -25.10 34.39 21.30
CA ARG A 244 -24.40 35.61 20.91
C ARG A 244 -24.52 36.64 22.04
N THR A 245 -23.54 36.70 22.93
CA THR A 245 -23.33 37.87 23.79
C THR A 245 -22.40 38.85 23.08
N TRP A 246 -23.01 39.70 22.25
CA TRP A 246 -22.37 40.90 21.74
C TRP A 246 -22.29 41.93 22.87
N THR A 247 -21.09 42.38 23.23
CA THR A 247 -20.88 43.60 24.03
C THR A 247 -19.96 44.55 23.25
N PRO A 248 -20.38 45.78 22.92
CA PRO A 248 -19.50 46.77 22.36
C PRO A 248 -18.77 47.47 23.50
N ARG A 249 -17.43 47.41 23.52
CA ARG A 249 -16.66 48.39 24.29
C ARG A 249 -16.47 49.62 23.42
N GLN A 250 -17.16 50.69 23.81
CA GLN A 250 -16.80 52.06 23.47
C GLN A 250 -15.60 52.52 24.33
N ARG A 251 -14.78 53.37 23.71
CA ARG A 251 -13.57 54.09 24.16
C ARG A 251 -12.26 53.36 23.97
#